data_AF-A0A925LP33-F1
#
_entry.id   AF-A0A925LP33-F1
#
_cell.length_a   1.000
_cell.length_b   1.000
_cell.length_c   1.000
_cell.angle_alpha   90.00
_cell.angle_beta   90.00
_cell.angle_gamma   90.00
#
_symmetry.space_group_name_H-M   'P 1'
#
loop_
_entity.id
_entity.type
_entity.pdbx_description
1 polymer ?
#
loop_
_entity_poly.entity_id
_entity_poly.type
_entity_poly.pdbx_seq_one_letter_code
_entity_poly.pdbx_strand_id
1 'polypeptide(L)'
;ATHYLFSHILKRECHIVGLDRRTDVIETCRRIVTSLSLPNLEFHVGDIAGFLSHDPVDLMISLHACDTATDDAIAQAIQWNCTAILAVPCCQHELNELLPDTALSPITTYGITKDRFAAIATDTMRASLLTACGYQTQVMEFIEMEHTPKNLLLRAIRRKSGTGGGNAASAKARIEILQMRSQLGIRPLSLERRLNELGVFPPSEESWTAGMVNDKSRLEQWQDKDAAT
;
A
#
# COMPACT_ATOMS: atom_id res chain seq x y z
N ALA A 1 19.14 4.64 11.73
CA ALA A 1 19.24 5.84 10.88
C ALA A 1 18.13 6.84 11.18
N THR A 2 16.85 6.49 10.98
CA THR A 2 15.70 7.38 11.21
C THR A 2 15.67 8.02 12.61
N HIS A 3 15.85 7.22 13.67
CA HIS A 3 15.93 7.73 15.03
C HIS A 3 17.04 8.78 15.19
N TYR A 4 18.25 8.49 14.71
CA TYR A 4 19.38 9.42 14.76
C TYR A 4 19.12 10.70 13.97
N LEU A 5 18.52 10.62 12.79
CA LEU A 5 18.13 11.78 12.01
C LEU A 5 17.20 12.71 12.80
N PHE A 6 16.12 12.18 13.40
CA PHE A 6 15.17 12.99 14.14
C PHE A 6 15.73 13.52 15.46
N SER A 7 16.29 12.64 16.29
CA SER A 7 16.73 12.99 17.63
C SER A 7 18.05 13.77 17.65
N HIS A 8 19.04 13.37 16.84
CA HIS A 8 20.40 13.93 16.93
C HIS A 8 20.66 15.04 15.92
N ILE A 9 20.22 14.88 14.67
CA ILE A 9 20.46 15.88 13.61
C ILE A 9 19.40 16.99 13.67
N LEU A 10 18.12 16.61 13.63
CA LEU A 10 17.00 17.55 13.60
C LEU A 10 16.58 18.05 14.99
N LYS A 11 17.13 17.48 16.06
CA LYS A 11 16.86 17.84 17.47
C LYS A 11 15.37 17.86 17.80
N ARG A 12 14.62 16.86 17.32
CA ARG A 12 13.20 16.68 17.60
C ARG A 12 13.00 15.60 18.65
N GLU A 13 12.08 15.86 19.57
CA GLU A 13 11.51 14.79 20.38
C GLU A 13 10.61 13.94 19.48
N CYS A 14 10.89 12.65 19.41
CA CYS A 14 10.11 11.70 18.62
C CYS A 14 9.99 10.38 19.38
N HIS A 15 8.82 9.77 19.29
CA HIS A 15 8.60 8.40 19.68
C HIS A 15 8.52 7.54 18.43
N ILE A 16 9.34 6.49 18.34
CA ILE A 16 9.41 5.61 17.19
C ILE A 16 9.08 4.19 17.64
N VAL A 17 8.08 3.61 16.97
CA VAL A 17 7.66 2.24 17.16
C VAL A 17 8.01 1.44 15.90
N GLY A 18 8.82 0.40 16.06
CA GLY A 18 9.12 -0.57 15.01
C GLY A 18 8.27 -1.83 15.17
N LEU A 19 7.69 -2.32 14.08
CA LEU A 19 6.89 -3.55 14.05
C LEU A 19 7.51 -4.54 13.07
N ASP A 20 7.56 -5.80 13.46
CA ASP A 20 7.93 -6.93 12.60
C ASP A 20 7.22 -8.20 13.10
N ARG A 21 6.89 -9.11 12.18
CA ARG A 21 6.24 -10.38 12.50
C ARG A 21 7.23 -11.40 13.09
N ARG A 22 8.53 -11.18 12.87
CA ARG A 22 9.61 -12.07 13.30
C ARG A 22 10.13 -11.71 14.68
N THR A 23 9.92 -12.60 15.63
CA THR A 23 10.39 -12.45 17.01
C THR A 23 11.90 -12.26 17.11
N ASP A 24 12.68 -13.00 16.32
CA ASP A 24 14.15 -12.95 16.34
C ASP A 24 14.71 -11.59 15.86
N VAL A 25 14.04 -10.98 14.88
CA VAL A 25 14.35 -9.62 14.41
C VAL A 25 14.08 -8.62 15.52
N ILE A 26 12.92 -8.71 16.17
CA ILE A 26 12.53 -7.79 17.25
C ILE A 26 13.43 -7.93 18.48
N GLU A 27 13.79 -9.13 18.90
CA GLU A 27 14.74 -9.35 19.99
C GLU A 27 16.10 -8.72 19.70
N THR A 28 16.56 -8.85 18.46
CA THR A 28 17.80 -8.21 18.01
C THR A 28 17.69 -6.69 18.07
N CYS A 29 16.59 -6.11 17.58
CA CYS A 29 16.35 -4.67 17.64
C CYS A 29 16.28 -4.15 19.08
N ARG A 30 15.57 -4.84 19.99
CA ARG A 30 15.47 -4.47 21.42
C ARG A 30 16.83 -4.49 22.12
N ARG A 31 17.66 -5.50 21.83
CA ARG A 31 19.04 -5.56 22.34
C ARG A 31 19.87 -4.37 21.85
N ILE A 32 19.76 -4.00 20.57
CA ILE A 32 20.46 -2.84 20.00
C ILE A 32 20.02 -1.54 20.69
N VAL A 33 18.71 -1.33 20.85
CA VAL A 33 18.14 -0.17 21.56
C VAL A 33 18.73 -0.05 22.96
N THR A 34 18.79 -1.17 23.69
CA THR A 34 19.34 -1.21 25.05
C THR A 34 20.85 -0.93 25.06
N SER A 35 21.62 -1.56 24.17
CA SER A 35 23.08 -1.40 24.12
C SER A 35 23.54 0.00 23.74
N LEU A 36 22.73 0.71 22.95
CA LEU A 36 23.03 2.05 22.46
C LEU A 36 22.29 3.13 23.25
N SER A 37 21.53 2.75 24.29
CA SER A 37 20.71 3.64 25.12
C SER A 37 19.87 4.60 24.27
N LEU A 38 19.11 4.08 23.30
CA LEU A 38 18.31 4.89 22.39
C LEU A 38 16.94 5.19 23.01
N PRO A 39 16.70 6.40 23.56
CA PRO A 39 15.42 6.72 24.19
C PRO A 39 14.31 6.82 23.13
N ASN A 40 13.07 6.55 23.57
CA ASN A 40 11.85 6.71 22.76
C ASN A 40 11.86 5.91 21.45
N LEU A 41 12.59 4.79 21.43
CA LEU A 41 12.61 3.83 20.33
C LEU A 41 12.24 2.46 20.88
N GLU A 42 11.10 1.94 20.44
CA GLU A 42 10.59 0.65 20.87
C GLU A 42 10.29 -0.26 19.68
N PHE A 43 10.29 -1.57 19.93
CA PHE A 43 10.04 -2.59 18.92
C PHE A 43 9.08 -3.62 19.47
N HIS A 44 8.06 -4.00 18.68
CA HIS A 44 7.06 -5.00 19.06
C HIS A 44 6.90 -6.07 17.99
N VAL A 45 6.68 -7.30 18.43
CA VAL A 45 6.30 -8.39 17.55
C VAL A 45 4.83 -8.20 17.18
N GLY A 46 4.52 -8.07 15.90
CA GLY A 46 3.15 -7.84 15.47
C GLY A 46 3.03 -7.65 13.98
N ASP A 47 1.80 -7.81 13.50
CA ASP A 47 1.40 -7.34 12.19
C ASP A 47 0.96 -5.87 12.32
N ILE A 48 1.28 -5.06 11.32
CA ILE A 48 0.78 -3.68 11.25
C ILE A 48 -0.73 -3.67 11.01
N ALA A 49 -1.26 -4.68 10.29
CA ALA A 49 -2.68 -4.85 10.08
C ALA A 49 -3.39 -5.08 11.43
N GLY A 50 -4.14 -4.09 11.91
CA GLY A 50 -4.85 -4.18 13.18
C GLY A 50 -4.01 -3.82 14.40
N PHE A 51 -2.81 -3.28 14.22
CA PHE A 51 -2.07 -2.68 15.34
C PHE A 51 -2.85 -1.48 15.88
N LEU A 52 -3.00 -1.40 17.21
CA LEU A 52 -3.63 -0.27 17.87
C LEU A 52 -2.55 0.63 18.43
N SER A 53 -2.39 1.82 17.81
CA SER A 53 -1.56 2.86 18.40
C SER A 53 -2.32 3.55 19.54
N HIS A 54 -1.65 3.71 20.69
CA HIS A 54 -2.20 4.44 21.83
C HIS A 54 -2.19 5.96 21.61
N ASP A 55 -1.23 6.45 20.82
CA ASP A 55 -1.05 7.86 20.48
C ASP A 55 -1.29 8.12 18.98
N PRO A 56 -1.63 9.36 18.59
CA PRO A 56 -1.69 9.75 17.19
C PRO A 56 -0.36 9.48 16.47
N VAL A 57 -0.42 8.87 15.29
CA VAL A 57 0.77 8.57 14.48
C VAL A 57 0.97 9.67 13.45
N ASP A 58 2.06 10.44 13.56
CA ASP A 58 2.34 11.53 12.60
C ASP A 58 2.92 11.03 11.27
N LEU A 59 3.81 10.04 11.33
CA LEU A 59 4.58 9.55 10.20
C LEU A 59 4.61 8.03 10.20
N MET A 60 4.13 7.43 9.12
CA MET A 60 4.35 6.03 8.83
C MET A 60 5.51 5.87 7.84
N ILE A 61 6.42 4.95 8.15
CA ILE A 61 7.49 4.53 7.24
C ILE A 61 7.38 3.01 7.04
N SER A 62 7.30 2.58 5.78
CA SER A 62 7.37 1.17 5.38
C SER A 62 8.49 0.99 4.38
N LEU A 63 9.54 0.26 4.76
CA LEU A 63 10.72 0.05 3.92
C LEU A 63 10.81 -1.43 3.54
N HIS A 64 10.80 -1.70 2.24
CA HIS A 64 10.93 -3.04 1.69
C HIS A 64 9.91 -4.06 2.21
N ALA A 65 8.74 -3.60 2.63
CA ALA A 65 7.62 -4.49 2.90
C ALA A 65 7.18 -5.13 1.58
N CYS A 66 7.37 -6.44 1.46
CA CYS A 66 7.07 -7.17 0.24
C CYS A 66 5.56 -7.43 0.08
N ASP A 67 5.09 -7.44 -1.17
CA ASP A 67 3.74 -7.82 -1.56
C ASP A 67 2.67 -7.01 -0.79
N THR A 68 1.63 -7.67 -0.27
CA THR A 68 0.53 -6.96 0.41
C THR A 68 0.94 -6.28 1.71
N ALA A 69 2.12 -6.56 2.28
CA ALA A 69 2.54 -5.91 3.53
C ALA A 69 2.68 -4.38 3.38
N THR A 70 3.06 -3.88 2.19
CA THR A 70 3.03 -2.44 1.92
C THR A 70 1.59 -1.90 1.92
N ASP A 71 0.64 -2.67 1.40
CA ASP A 71 -0.77 -2.31 1.32
C ASP A 71 -1.41 -2.25 2.71
N ASP A 72 -1.09 -3.20 3.57
CA ASP A 72 -1.52 -3.26 4.97
C ASP A 72 -1.04 -2.02 5.72
N ALA A 73 0.23 -1.69 5.54
CA ALA A 73 0.86 -0.54 6.15
C ALA A 73 0.18 0.76 5.67
N ILE A 74 -0.03 0.92 4.36
CA ILE A 74 -0.69 2.12 3.78
C ILE A 74 -2.13 2.25 4.31
N ALA A 75 -2.91 1.16 4.31
CA ALA A 75 -4.28 1.16 4.80
C ALA A 75 -4.34 1.57 6.27
N GLN A 76 -3.46 1.01 7.10
CA GLN A 76 -3.39 1.33 8.52
C GLN A 76 -2.99 2.79 8.76
N ALA A 77 -2.05 3.33 7.98
CA ALA A 77 -1.64 4.73 8.08
C ALA A 77 -2.75 5.71 7.69
N ILE A 78 -3.55 5.35 6.69
CA ILE A 78 -4.75 6.12 6.31
C ILE A 78 -5.77 6.07 7.46
N GLN A 79 -5.99 4.90 8.08
CA GLN A 79 -6.90 4.76 9.22
C GLN A 79 -6.47 5.61 10.43
N TRP A 80 -5.17 5.65 10.73
CA TRP A 80 -4.60 6.53 11.76
C TRP A 80 -4.58 8.01 11.39
N ASN A 81 -4.99 8.37 10.17
CA ASN A 81 -4.93 9.72 9.65
C ASN A 81 -3.52 10.32 9.70
N CYS A 82 -2.48 9.51 9.44
CA CYS A 82 -1.09 9.96 9.49
C CYS A 82 -0.88 11.22 8.67
N THR A 83 -0.07 12.16 9.18
CA THR A 83 0.30 13.39 8.46
C THR A 83 1.15 13.06 7.23
N ALA A 84 2.04 12.08 7.34
CA ALA A 84 2.90 11.64 6.25
C ALA A 84 3.00 10.11 6.18
N ILE A 85 3.09 9.59 4.96
CA ILE A 85 3.30 8.19 4.63
C ILE A 85 4.49 8.12 3.66
N LEU A 86 5.50 7.35 4.03
CA LEU A 86 6.67 7.05 3.20
C LEU A 86 6.76 5.54 3.00
N ALA A 87 6.42 5.07 1.81
CA ALA A 87 6.46 3.64 1.48
C ALA A 87 7.43 3.38 0.34
N VAL A 88 8.35 2.44 0.55
CA VAL A 88 9.27 1.90 -0.47
C VAL A 88 8.81 0.48 -0.79
N PRO A 89 7.87 0.32 -1.74
CA PRO A 89 7.37 -0.99 -2.15
C PRO A 89 8.49 -1.82 -2.78
N CYS A 90 8.49 -3.11 -2.51
CA CYS A 90 9.57 -4.01 -2.94
C CYS A 90 9.13 -4.96 -4.05
N CYS A 91 8.18 -5.85 -3.78
CA CYS A 91 7.70 -6.85 -4.75
C CYS A 91 6.18 -6.70 -4.89
N GLN A 92 5.63 -6.99 -6.07
CA GLN A 92 4.20 -7.23 -6.20
C GLN A 92 3.92 -8.47 -7.02
N HIS A 93 3.31 -9.47 -6.39
CA HIS A 93 2.88 -10.68 -7.08
C HIS A 93 1.39 -10.62 -7.42
N GLU A 94 0.57 -9.95 -6.60
CA GLU A 94 -0.88 -9.88 -6.78
C GLU A 94 -1.29 -9.44 -8.19
N LEU A 95 -0.76 -8.31 -8.70
CA LEU A 95 -1.13 -7.85 -10.04
C LEU A 95 -0.54 -8.75 -11.13
N ASN A 96 0.65 -9.32 -10.92
CA ASN A 96 1.27 -10.20 -11.89
C ASN A 96 0.39 -11.44 -12.17
N GLU A 97 -0.18 -12.01 -11.12
CA GLU A 97 -1.07 -13.17 -11.19
C GLU A 97 -2.46 -12.83 -11.75
N LEU A 98 -2.95 -11.61 -11.51
CA LEU A 98 -4.28 -11.17 -11.95
C LEU A 98 -4.32 -10.67 -13.40
N LEU A 99 -3.19 -10.28 -13.99
CA LEU A 99 -3.15 -9.79 -15.36
C LEU A 99 -3.54 -10.91 -16.35
N PRO A 100 -4.60 -10.70 -17.17
CA PRO A 100 -4.95 -11.65 -18.22
C PRO A 100 -3.85 -11.79 -19.26
N ASP A 101 -3.66 -12.98 -19.82
CA ASP A 101 -2.65 -13.24 -20.86
C ASP A 101 -2.84 -12.39 -22.13
N THR A 102 -4.07 -11.91 -22.37
CA THR A 102 -4.41 -11.03 -23.50
C THR A 102 -4.13 -9.55 -23.21
N ALA A 103 -3.97 -9.15 -21.95
CA ALA A 103 -3.75 -7.76 -21.58
C ALA A 103 -2.31 -7.37 -21.90
N LEU A 104 -2.15 -6.35 -22.76
CA LEU A 104 -0.84 -5.79 -23.14
C LEU A 104 0.17 -6.87 -23.57
N SER A 105 -0.29 -7.86 -24.34
CA SER A 105 0.46 -9.08 -24.69
C SER A 105 1.94 -8.85 -25.06
N PRO A 106 2.33 -7.84 -25.88
CA PRO A 106 3.75 -7.61 -26.19
C PRO A 106 4.62 -7.30 -24.96
N ILE A 107 4.04 -6.68 -23.92
CA ILE A 107 4.71 -6.36 -22.65
C ILE A 107 4.66 -7.55 -21.69
N THR A 108 3.55 -8.28 -21.66
CA THR A 108 3.34 -9.37 -20.69
C THR A 108 3.89 -10.72 -21.13
N THR A 109 4.32 -10.87 -22.40
CA THR A 109 4.89 -12.11 -22.95
C THR A 109 6.18 -12.54 -22.25
N TYR A 110 7.02 -11.60 -21.82
CA TYR A 110 8.28 -11.92 -21.14
C TYR A 110 8.11 -11.70 -19.64
N GLY A 111 8.50 -12.68 -18.82
CA GLY A 111 8.33 -12.63 -17.36
C GLY A 111 8.91 -11.36 -16.74
N ILE A 112 10.14 -10.97 -17.10
CA ILE A 112 10.79 -9.77 -16.57
C ILE A 112 10.04 -8.47 -16.90
N THR A 113 9.46 -8.35 -18.11
CA THR A 113 8.71 -7.15 -18.50
C THR A 113 7.32 -7.15 -17.88
N LYS A 114 6.70 -8.32 -17.73
CA LYS A 114 5.45 -8.51 -16.97
C LYS A 114 5.63 -8.10 -15.51
N ASP A 115 6.69 -8.57 -14.85
CA ASP A 115 7.01 -8.28 -13.45
C ASP A 115 7.21 -6.78 -13.22
N ARG A 116 8.00 -6.13 -14.08
CA ARG A 116 8.26 -4.69 -14.00
C ARG A 116 7.00 -3.87 -14.24
N PHE A 117 6.20 -4.26 -15.24
CA PHE A 117 4.93 -3.60 -15.52
C PHE A 117 3.96 -3.73 -14.34
N ALA A 118 3.80 -4.94 -13.80
CA ALA A 118 2.93 -5.21 -12.66
C ALA A 118 3.36 -4.39 -11.43
N ALA A 119 4.66 -4.28 -11.16
CA ALA A 119 5.17 -3.44 -10.07
C ALA A 119 4.80 -1.96 -10.25
N ILE A 120 5.13 -1.38 -11.42
CA ILE A 120 4.86 0.04 -11.71
C ILE A 120 3.36 0.34 -11.70
N ALA A 121 2.54 -0.52 -12.32
CA ALA A 121 1.09 -0.34 -12.36
C ALA A 121 0.50 -0.39 -10.95
N THR A 122 0.96 -1.32 -10.11
CA THR A 122 0.53 -1.41 -8.71
C THR A 122 0.90 -0.15 -7.92
N ASP A 123 2.14 0.32 -8.04
CA ASP A 123 2.59 1.51 -7.31
C ASP A 123 1.86 2.77 -7.78
N THR A 124 1.49 2.83 -9.06
CA THR A 124 0.63 3.88 -9.60
C THR A 124 -0.78 3.80 -8.99
N MET A 125 -1.37 2.61 -8.90
CA MET A 125 -2.67 2.41 -8.24
C MET A 125 -2.61 2.80 -6.75
N ARG A 126 -1.55 2.41 -6.02
CA ARG A 126 -1.31 2.82 -4.63
C ARG A 126 -1.26 4.34 -4.49
N ALA A 127 -0.54 5.01 -5.39
CA ALA A 127 -0.43 6.46 -5.40
C ALA A 127 -1.78 7.16 -5.66
N SER A 128 -2.57 6.63 -6.60
CA SER A 128 -3.92 7.12 -6.87
C SER A 128 -4.87 6.86 -5.69
N LEU A 129 -4.78 5.70 -5.02
CA LEU A 129 -5.60 5.39 -3.83
C LEU A 129 -5.29 6.34 -2.68
N LEU A 130 -4.01 6.59 -2.39
CA LEU A 130 -3.57 7.61 -1.43
C LEU A 130 -4.12 8.99 -1.80
N THR A 131 -4.05 9.35 -3.09
CA THR A 131 -4.57 10.63 -3.58
C THR A 131 -6.09 10.74 -3.40
N ALA A 132 -6.82 9.66 -3.64
CA ALA A 132 -8.26 9.59 -3.42
C ALA A 132 -8.64 9.64 -1.93
N CYS A 133 -7.77 9.15 -1.05
CA CYS A 133 -7.95 9.15 0.40
C CYS A 133 -7.51 10.45 1.10
N GLY A 134 -7.26 11.54 0.35
CA GLY A 134 -6.97 12.84 0.96
C GLY A 134 -5.49 13.23 0.99
N TYR A 135 -4.59 12.43 0.41
CA TYR A 135 -3.16 12.73 0.41
C TYR A 135 -2.71 13.43 -0.87
N GLN A 136 -1.72 14.31 -0.75
CA GLN A 136 -0.91 14.76 -1.87
C GLN A 136 0.21 13.74 -2.05
N THR A 137 0.12 12.96 -3.12
CA THR A 137 1.02 11.81 -3.36
C THR A 137 2.00 12.09 -4.49
N GLN A 138 3.22 11.61 -4.31
CA GLN A 138 4.30 11.65 -5.29
C GLN A 138 4.95 10.28 -5.38
N VAL A 139 5.20 9.83 -6.60
CA VAL A 139 6.06 8.67 -6.89
C VAL A 139 7.40 9.25 -7.35
N MET A 140 8.47 8.96 -6.62
CA MET A 140 9.77 9.55 -6.89
C MET A 140 10.90 8.54 -6.72
N GLU A 141 12.03 8.80 -7.33
CA GLU A 141 13.23 7.98 -7.15
C GLU A 141 13.82 8.24 -5.75
N PHE A 142 14.06 7.15 -5.01
CA PHE A 142 14.56 7.14 -3.63
C PHE A 142 16.09 7.12 -3.58
N ILE A 143 16.70 6.30 -4.44
CA ILE A 143 18.14 6.09 -4.55
C ILE A 143 18.51 5.81 -6.01
N GLU A 144 19.76 6.07 -6.37
CA GLU A 144 20.27 5.80 -7.72
C GLU A 144 20.18 4.29 -8.05
N MET A 145 19.87 3.98 -9.32
CA MET A 145 19.62 2.61 -9.76
C MET A 145 20.85 1.70 -9.66
N GLU A 146 22.05 2.25 -9.52
CA GLU A 146 23.31 1.52 -9.31
C GLU A 146 23.27 0.54 -8.14
N HIS A 147 22.42 0.78 -7.14
CA HIS A 147 22.36 -0.03 -5.93
C HIS A 147 21.17 -1.00 -5.88
N THR A 148 20.09 -0.72 -6.61
CA THR A 148 18.92 -1.61 -6.67
C THR A 148 17.97 -1.24 -7.81
N PRO A 149 17.35 -2.23 -8.49
CA PRO A 149 16.25 -1.97 -9.42
C PRO A 149 14.96 -1.50 -8.73
N LYS A 150 14.94 -1.43 -7.39
CA LYS A 150 13.78 -1.03 -6.56
C LYS A 150 14.07 0.32 -5.93
N ASN A 151 13.83 1.34 -6.72
CA ASN A 151 14.21 2.72 -6.42
C ASN A 151 13.02 3.66 -6.25
N LEU A 152 11.77 3.17 -6.16
CA LEU A 152 10.61 4.04 -6.00
C LEU A 152 10.24 4.29 -4.53
N LEU A 153 9.98 5.54 -4.20
CA LEU A 153 9.38 6.01 -2.96
C LEU A 153 8.00 6.59 -3.27
N LEU A 154 6.98 6.03 -2.61
CA LEU A 154 5.67 6.64 -2.48
C LEU A 154 5.70 7.60 -1.30
N ARG A 155 5.69 8.90 -1.60
CA ARG A 155 5.59 9.97 -0.62
C ARG A 155 4.18 10.55 -0.63
N ALA A 156 3.44 10.38 0.46
CA ALA A 156 2.10 10.92 0.61
C ALA A 156 2.01 11.83 1.84
N ILE A 157 1.56 13.07 1.63
CA ILE A 157 1.37 14.07 2.69
C ILE A 157 -0.11 14.43 2.79
N ARG A 158 -0.69 14.37 3.98
CA ARG A 158 -2.12 14.64 4.18
C ARG A 158 -2.45 16.07 3.78
N ARG A 159 -3.45 16.26 2.91
CA ARG A 159 -3.89 17.60 2.51
C ARG A 159 -4.56 18.31 3.68
N LYS A 160 -4.32 19.61 3.79
CA LYS A 160 -5.05 20.46 4.74
C LYS A 160 -6.50 20.61 4.29
N SER A 161 -7.42 20.45 5.25
CA SER A 161 -8.85 20.72 5.07
C SER A 161 -9.07 22.16 4.60
N GLY A 162 -9.87 22.35 3.55
CA GLY A 162 -10.18 23.68 2.98
C GLY A 162 -9.34 24.09 1.75
N THR A 163 -8.43 23.24 1.27
CA THR A 163 -7.79 23.47 -0.04
C THR A 163 -8.81 23.17 -1.15
N GLY A 164 -9.30 24.21 -1.84
CA GLY A 164 -10.40 24.09 -2.83
C GLY A 164 -10.19 23.04 -3.94
N GLY A 165 -8.94 22.63 -4.21
CA GLY A 165 -8.61 21.58 -5.18
C GLY A 165 -8.58 20.14 -4.63
N GLY A 166 -8.64 19.94 -3.30
CA GLY A 166 -8.50 18.61 -2.68
C GLY A 166 -9.60 17.63 -3.06
N ASN A 167 -10.84 18.12 -3.17
CA ASN A 167 -11.99 17.30 -3.56
C ASN A 167 -11.92 16.90 -5.04
N ALA A 168 -11.54 17.83 -5.92
CA ALA A 168 -11.37 17.56 -7.35
C ALA A 168 -10.24 16.54 -7.61
N ALA A 169 -9.09 16.68 -6.92
CA ALA A 169 -8.00 15.72 -7.02
C ALA A 169 -8.42 14.31 -6.54
N SER A 170 -9.19 14.24 -5.44
CA SER A 170 -9.70 12.96 -4.94
C SER A 170 -10.66 12.30 -5.91
N ALA A 171 -11.59 13.08 -6.49
CA ALA A 171 -12.55 12.59 -7.48
C ALA A 171 -11.85 12.13 -8.77
N LYS A 172 -10.86 12.89 -9.26
CA LYS A 172 -10.05 12.51 -10.42
C LYS A 172 -9.31 11.20 -10.17
N ALA A 173 -8.65 11.06 -9.02
CA ALA A 173 -7.92 9.86 -8.67
C ALA A 173 -8.83 8.62 -8.60
N ARG A 174 -10.07 8.77 -8.10
CA ARG A 174 -11.09 7.70 -8.13
C ARG A 174 -11.39 7.23 -9.55
N ILE A 175 -11.59 8.16 -10.48
CA ILE A 175 -11.85 7.85 -11.89
C ILE A 175 -10.65 7.12 -12.51
N GLU A 176 -9.43 7.60 -12.27
CA GLU A 176 -8.19 6.99 -12.79
C GLU A 176 -8.02 5.54 -12.33
N ILE A 177 -8.33 5.23 -11.06
CA ILE A 177 -8.28 3.85 -10.53
C ILE A 177 -9.26 2.95 -11.29
N LEU A 178 -10.51 3.40 -11.49
CA LEU A 178 -11.53 2.63 -12.20
C LEU A 178 -11.16 2.42 -13.67
N GLN A 179 -10.61 3.45 -14.33
CA GLN A 179 -10.13 3.36 -15.70
C GLN A 179 -8.99 2.34 -15.83
N MET A 180 -8.01 2.40 -14.93
CA MET A 180 -6.88 1.48 -14.94
C MET A 180 -7.33 0.04 -14.72
N ARG A 181 -8.27 -0.20 -13.80
CA ARG A 181 -8.89 -1.51 -13.59
C ARG A 181 -9.58 -2.04 -14.84
N SER A 182 -10.38 -1.19 -15.49
CA SER A 182 -11.09 -1.55 -16.72
C SER A 182 -10.14 -1.90 -17.86
N GLN A 183 -9.10 -1.08 -18.08
CA GLN A 183 -8.11 -1.29 -19.13
C GLN A 183 -7.27 -2.55 -18.93
N LEU A 184 -6.93 -2.87 -17.67
CA LEU A 184 -6.16 -4.06 -17.34
C LEU A 184 -7.03 -5.31 -17.16
N GLY A 185 -8.36 -5.17 -17.12
CA GLY A 185 -9.28 -6.27 -16.89
C GLY A 185 -9.15 -6.90 -15.51
N ILE A 186 -8.82 -6.11 -14.48
CA ILE A 186 -8.52 -6.60 -13.13
C ILE A 186 -9.58 -6.22 -12.10
N ARG A 187 -9.76 -7.11 -11.12
CA ARG A 187 -10.54 -6.85 -9.90
C ARG A 187 -9.78 -5.91 -8.94
N PRO A 188 -10.44 -5.35 -7.90
CA PRO A 188 -9.77 -4.54 -6.88
C PRO A 188 -8.56 -5.27 -6.27
N LEU A 189 -7.42 -4.59 -6.20
CA LEU A 189 -6.22 -5.09 -5.53
C LEU A 189 -6.36 -5.02 -4.01
N SER A 190 -5.44 -5.65 -3.29
CA SER A 190 -5.43 -5.76 -1.83
C SER A 190 -5.60 -4.42 -1.10
N LEU A 191 -4.86 -3.37 -1.48
CA LEU A 191 -5.02 -2.05 -0.87
C LEU A 191 -6.44 -1.48 -1.04
N GLU A 192 -6.99 -1.54 -2.25
CA GLU A 192 -8.35 -1.06 -2.51
C GLU A 192 -9.37 -1.85 -1.68
N ARG A 193 -9.25 -3.18 -1.63
CA ARG A 193 -10.13 -4.03 -0.81
C ARG A 193 -10.09 -3.66 0.67
N ARG A 194 -8.90 -3.45 1.23
CA ARG A 194 -8.72 -3.02 2.63
C ARG A 194 -9.33 -1.64 2.89
N LEU A 195 -9.13 -0.70 1.98
CA LEU A 195 -9.71 0.64 2.12
C LEU A 195 -11.24 0.64 2.03
N ASN A 196 -11.81 -0.28 1.24
CA ASN A 196 -13.26 -0.53 1.20
C ASN A 196 -13.76 -1.09 2.53
N GLU A 197 -13.09 -2.11 3.09
CA GLU A 197 -13.43 -2.73 4.38
C GLU A 197 -13.37 -1.72 5.54
N LEU A 198 -12.40 -0.80 5.51
CA LEU A 198 -12.25 0.29 6.48
C LEU A 198 -13.28 1.41 6.28
N GLY A 199 -14.08 1.40 5.21
CA GLY A 199 -15.06 2.43 4.88
C GLY A 199 -14.45 3.77 4.43
N VAL A 200 -13.14 3.84 4.21
CA VAL A 200 -12.44 5.08 3.80
C VAL A 200 -12.54 5.29 2.29
N PHE A 201 -12.62 4.21 1.53
CA PHE A 201 -12.84 4.22 0.09
C PHE A 201 -14.04 3.33 -0.24
N PRO A 202 -15.29 3.77 -0.05
CA PRO A 202 -16.42 2.91 -0.35
C PRO A 202 -16.48 2.61 -1.86
N PRO A 203 -16.88 1.37 -2.24
CA PRO A 203 -17.10 1.03 -3.64
C PRO A 203 -18.17 1.96 -4.24
N SER A 204 -17.92 2.49 -5.45
CA SER A 204 -18.95 3.25 -6.17
C SER A 204 -20.12 2.32 -6.55
N GLU A 205 -21.35 2.82 -6.55
CA GLU A 205 -22.54 2.00 -6.91
C GLU A 205 -22.40 1.34 -8.30
N GLU A 206 -21.66 1.96 -9.23
CA GLU A 206 -21.36 1.43 -10.56
C GLU A 206 -20.38 0.23 -10.57
N SER A 207 -19.65 0.00 -9.49
CA SER A 207 -18.71 -1.14 -9.39
C SER A 207 -19.41 -2.49 -9.18
N TRP A 208 -20.68 -2.50 -8.77
CA TRP A 208 -21.51 -3.70 -8.62
C TRP A 208 -21.98 -4.27 -9.97
N THR A 209 -22.21 -3.42 -10.96
CA THR A 209 -22.76 -3.85 -12.26
C THR A 209 -21.70 -4.37 -13.22
N ALA A 210 -20.48 -3.84 -13.18
CA ALA A 210 -19.40 -4.31 -14.06
C ALA A 210 -18.85 -5.71 -13.71
N GLY A 211 -19.04 -6.16 -12.45
CA GLY A 211 -18.59 -7.48 -11.98
C GLY A 211 -19.60 -8.63 -12.14
N MET A 212 -20.90 -8.32 -12.35
CA MET A 212 -21.96 -9.35 -12.40
C MET A 212 -22.47 -9.65 -13.82
N VAL A 213 -22.01 -8.94 -14.86
CA VAL A 213 -22.53 -9.15 -16.23
C VAL A 213 -21.83 -10.28 -16.98
N ASN A 214 -20.70 -10.81 -16.48
CA ASN A 214 -19.96 -11.87 -17.21
C ASN A 214 -19.82 -13.22 -16.48
N ASP A 215 -20.53 -13.44 -15.37
CA ASP A 215 -20.36 -14.67 -14.55
C ASP A 215 -21.69 -15.37 -14.20
N LYS A 216 -22.71 -15.26 -15.05
CA LYS A 216 -23.92 -16.09 -14.89
C LYS A 216 -23.71 -17.56 -15.23
N SER A 217 -22.75 -17.89 -16.10
CA SER A 217 -22.47 -19.27 -16.51
C SER A 217 -21.59 -20.06 -15.52
N ARG A 218 -21.06 -19.40 -14.48
CA ARG A 218 -20.13 -20.01 -13.53
C ARG A 218 -20.72 -20.17 -12.12
N LEU A 219 -21.77 -19.41 -11.80
CA LEU A 219 -22.61 -19.61 -10.61
C LEU A 219 -23.40 -20.93 -10.67
N GLU A 220 -23.82 -21.38 -11.85
CA GLU A 220 -24.49 -22.68 -12.02
C GLU A 220 -23.53 -23.87 -11.83
N GLN A 221 -22.21 -23.69 -12.05
CA GLN A 221 -21.22 -24.73 -11.81
C GLN A 221 -20.81 -24.90 -10.33
N TRP A 222 -21.19 -23.97 -9.46
CA TRP A 222 -20.82 -24.01 -8.04
C TRP A 222 -21.95 -24.57 -7.15
N GLN A 223 -23.21 -24.51 -7.59
CA GLN A 223 -24.31 -25.13 -6.84
C GLN A 223 -24.38 -26.66 -6.97
N ASP A 224 -23.77 -27.25 -8.01
CA ASP A 224 -23.78 -28.70 -8.23
C ASP A 224 -22.65 -29.46 -7.51
N LYS A 225 -21.62 -28.77 -7.00
CA LYS A 225 -20.47 -29.44 -6.35
C LYS A 225 -20.60 -29.59 -4.84
N ASP A 226 -21.44 -28.80 -4.18
CA ASP A 226 -21.69 -28.92 -2.73
C ASP A 226 -22.88 -29.85 -2.40
N ALA A 227 -23.53 -30.44 -3.40
CA ALA A 227 -24.57 -31.46 -3.22
C ALA A 227 -24.06 -32.92 -3.36
N ALA A 228 -22.77 -33.11 -3.64
CA ALA A 228 -22.17 -34.43 -3.84
C ALA A 228 -20.82 -34.56 -3.13
N THR A 229 -20.79 -34.42 -1.79
CA THR A 229 -19.84 -35.13 -0.92
C THR A 229 -20.44 -35.32 0.47
#